data_AF-A0A9E2KM19-F1
#
_entry.id   AF-A0A9E2KM19-F1
#
_cell.length_a   1.000
_cell.length_b   1.000
_cell.length_c   1.000
_cell.angle_alpha   90.00
_cell.angle_beta   90.00
_cell.angle_gamma   90.00
#
_symmetry.space_group_name_H-M   'P 1'
#
loop_
_entity.id
_entity.type
_entity.pdbx_description
1 polymer ?
#
loop_
_entity_poly.entity_id
_entity_poly.type
_entity_poly.pdbx_seq_one_letter_code
_entity_poly.pdbx_strand_id
1 'polypeptide(L)' 'MAKATQEISLLEAYRAVKGDKPLLHQDTHTNPACAAGINIQLALRQCYDLLQAQAKAAIQGISLRDVLTRYAQKATT' A
#
# COMPACT_ATOMS: atom_id res chain seq x y z
N MET A 1 9.20 17.12 18.58
CA MET A 1 9.74 15.84 19.10
C MET A 1 9.39 14.72 18.11
N ALA A 2 10.27 13.75 17.91
CA ALA A 2 10.00 12.61 17.02
C ALA A 2 9.19 11.53 17.76
N LYS A 3 8.28 10.84 17.05
CA LYS A 3 7.52 9.69 17.60
C LYS A 3 8.46 8.52 17.89
N ALA A 4 8.12 7.68 18.88
CA ALA A 4 8.82 6.42 19.12
C ALA A 4 8.57 5.44 17.95
N THR A 5 9.53 4.54 17.68
CA THR A 5 9.44 3.59 16.54
C THR A 5 8.28 2.60 16.66
N GLN A 6 7.77 2.37 17.87
CA GLN A 6 6.58 1.56 18.14
C GLN A 6 5.27 2.25 17.72
N GLU A 7 5.28 3.58 17.65
CA GLU A 7 4.11 4.40 17.32
C GLU A 7 4.06 4.79 15.84
N ILE A 8 5.09 4.43 15.07
CA ILE A 8 5.16 4.70 13.64
C ILE A 8 4.75 3.42 12.92
N SER A 9 3.57 3.42 12.30
CA SER A 9 3.15 2.33 11.43
C SER A 9 3.95 2.32 10.12
N LEU A 10 4.06 1.15 9.48
CA LEU A 10 4.65 1.02 8.16
C LEU A 10 3.85 1.81 7.11
N LEU A 11 2.53 1.95 7.29
CA LEU A 11 1.71 2.82 6.46
C LEU A 11 2.10 4.30 6.58
N GLU A 12 2.34 4.80 7.80
CA GLU A 12 2.84 6.17 8.00
C GLU A 12 4.22 6.36 7.38
N ALA A 13 5.13 5.41 7.58
CA ALA A 13 6.46 5.45 6.97
C ALA A 13 6.38 5.46 5.43
N TYR A 14 5.51 4.63 4.85
CA TYR A 14 5.25 4.62 3.41
C TYR A 14 4.76 5.98 2.91
N ARG A 15 3.75 6.57 3.59
CA ARG A 15 3.19 7.88 3.23
C ARG A 15 4.21 9.01 3.33
N ALA A 16 5.11 8.96 4.31
CA ALA A 16 6.17 9.96 4.44
C ALA A 16 7.11 10.02 3.22
N VAL A 17 7.28 8.89 2.51
CA VAL A 17 8.16 8.78 1.33
C VAL A 17 7.39 8.91 0.02
N LYS A 18 6.17 8.34 -0.06
CA LYS A 18 5.40 8.22 -1.31
C LYS A 18 4.19 9.16 -1.38
N GLY A 19 3.89 9.88 -0.30
CA GLY A 19 2.65 10.65 -0.15
C GLY A 19 1.43 9.74 -0.11
N ASP A 20 0.30 10.23 -0.60
CA ASP A 20 -0.97 9.48 -0.66
C ASP A 20 -1.09 8.53 -1.85
N LYS A 21 0.04 8.18 -2.48
CA LYS A 21 0.05 7.26 -3.61
C LYS A 21 -0.51 5.88 -3.20
N PRO A 22 -1.22 5.20 -4.11
CA PRO A 22 -1.71 3.85 -3.90
C PRO A 22 -0.57 2.85 -3.67
N LEU A 23 -0.76 1.83 -2.80
CA LEU A 23 0.21 0.73 -2.64
C LEU A 23 0.30 -0.13 -3.92
N LEU A 24 -0.87 -0.52 -4.43
CA LEU A 24 -1.08 -1.27 -5.68
C LEU A 24 -1.37 -0.33 -6.84
N HIS A 25 -0.66 -0.48 -7.96
CA HIS A 25 -0.91 0.29 -9.18
C HIS A 25 -1.77 -0.54 -10.14
N GLN A 26 -2.91 0.03 -10.55
CA GLN A 26 -3.75 -0.52 -11.62
C GLN A 26 -3.33 0.12 -12.94
N ASP A 27 -3.18 -0.67 -14.01
CA ASP A 27 -3.11 -0.09 -15.35
C ASP A 27 -4.48 0.44 -15.77
N THR A 28 -4.53 1.70 -16.18
CA THR A 28 -5.77 2.41 -16.52
C THR A 28 -5.88 2.78 -17.99
N HIS A 29 -4.95 2.32 -18.84
CA HIS A 29 -4.93 2.68 -20.26
C HIS A 29 -5.85 1.79 -21.08
N THR A 30 -7.14 2.10 -21.07
CA THR A 30 -8.13 1.46 -21.94
C THR A 30 -8.51 2.36 -23.11
N ASN A 31 -8.78 1.78 -24.27
CA ASN A 31 -9.32 2.49 -25.42
C ASN A 31 -10.68 3.13 -25.05
N PRO A 32 -10.81 4.47 -25.05
CA PRO A 32 -12.06 5.15 -24.66
C PRO A 32 -13.21 4.92 -25.65
N ALA A 33 -12.93 4.47 -26.88
CA ALA A 33 -13.96 4.11 -27.85
C ALA A 33 -14.58 2.72 -27.59
N CYS A 34 -14.03 1.93 -26.65
CA CYS A 34 -14.52 0.59 -26.33
C CYS A 34 -15.38 0.61 -25.06
N ALA A 35 -16.70 0.65 -25.22
CA ALA A 35 -17.64 0.67 -24.09
C ALA A 35 -17.49 -0.55 -23.15
N ALA A 36 -17.26 -1.74 -23.70
CA ALA A 36 -16.98 -2.93 -22.89
C ALA A 36 -15.68 -2.78 -22.09
N GLY A 37 -14.64 -2.19 -22.69
CA GLY A 37 -13.37 -1.90 -22.03
C GLY A 37 -13.54 -0.96 -20.84
N ILE A 38 -14.36 0.10 -20.98
CA ILE A 38 -14.66 1.02 -19.88
C ILE A 38 -15.30 0.26 -18.70
N ASN A 39 -16.30 -0.58 -18.98
CA ASN A 39 -16.99 -1.36 -17.94
C ASN A 39 -16.06 -2.36 -17.25
N ILE A 40 -15.18 -3.03 -18.00
CA ILE A 40 -14.16 -3.93 -17.43
C ILE A 40 -13.23 -3.14 -16.51
N GLN A 41 -12.78 -1.96 -16.92
CA GLN A 41 -11.88 -1.14 -16.10
C GLN A 41 -12.55 -0.64 -14.82
N LEU A 42 -13.83 -0.30 -14.87
CA LEU A 42 -14.61 0.07 -13.68
C LEU A 42 -14.75 -1.10 -12.70
N ALA A 43 -15.05 -2.29 -13.20
CA ALA A 43 -15.13 -3.51 -12.37
C ALA A 43 -13.77 -3.83 -11.73
N LEU A 44 -12.68 -3.75 -12.51
CA LEU A 44 -11.33 -3.95 -11.98
C LEU A 44 -10.97 -2.92 -10.93
N ARG A 45 -11.37 -1.64 -11.10
CA ARG A 45 -11.12 -0.60 -10.11
C ARG A 45 -11.72 -0.95 -8.75
N GLN A 46 -12.96 -1.45 -8.72
CA GLN A 46 -13.61 -1.88 -7.48
C GLN A 46 -12.82 -3.01 -6.78
N CYS A 47 -12.30 -3.97 -7.55
CA CYS A 47 -11.44 -5.02 -7.00
C CYS A 47 -10.13 -4.44 -6.43
N TYR A 48 -9.49 -3.51 -7.14
CA TYR A 48 -8.25 -2.87 -6.68
C TYR A 48 -8.47 -2.00 -5.44
N ASP A 49 -9.60 -1.29 -5.34
CA ASP A 49 -9.95 -0.49 -4.16
C ASP A 49 -10.11 -1.37 -2.91
N LEU A 50 -10.77 -2.52 -3.05
CA LEU A 50 -10.88 -3.51 -1.98
C LEU A 50 -9.51 -4.04 -1.54
N LEU A 51 -8.68 -4.46 -2.50
CA LEU A 51 -7.34 -4.96 -2.22
C LEU A 51 -6.45 -3.89 -1.57
N GLN A 52 -6.57 -2.64 -1.99
CA GLN A 52 -5.88 -1.50 -1.40
C GLN A 52 -6.26 -1.27 0.05
N ALA A 53 -7.55 -1.31 0.36
CA ALA A 53 -8.03 -1.13 1.73
C ALA A 53 -7.48 -2.24 2.65
N GLN A 54 -7.52 -3.49 2.19
CA GLN A 54 -6.98 -4.63 2.94
C GLN A 54 -5.47 -4.55 3.12
N ALA A 55 -4.73 -4.21 2.06
CA ALA A 55 -3.27 -4.05 2.13
C ALA A 55 -2.88 -2.92 3.08
N LYS A 56 -3.55 -1.76 3.00
CA LYS A 56 -3.32 -0.62 3.91
C LYS A 56 -3.59 -1.00 5.36
N ALA A 57 -4.70 -1.68 5.64
CA ALA A 57 -5.03 -2.14 6.99
C ALA A 57 -3.97 -3.12 7.54
N ALA A 58 -3.51 -4.07 6.71
CA ALA A 58 -2.48 -5.02 7.09
C ALA A 58 -1.16 -4.32 7.47
N ILE A 59 -0.69 -3.38 6.65
CA ILE A 59 0.59 -2.68 6.93
C ILE A 59 0.45 -1.58 7.98
N GLN A 60 -0.76 -1.09 8.26
CA GLN A 60 -1.00 -0.17 9.37
C GLN A 60 -0.74 -0.83 10.73
N GLY A 61 -0.98 -2.14 10.85
CA GLY A 61 -0.71 -2.92 12.06
C GLY A 61 0.76 -3.30 12.26
N ILE A 62 1.65 -2.99 11.33
CA ILE A 62 3.09 -3.28 11.43
C ILE A 62 3.80 -2.00 11.86
N SER A 63 4.54 -2.02 12.97
CA SER A 63 5.32 -0.87 13.42
C SER A 63 6.70 -0.81 12.76
N LEU A 64 7.33 0.37 12.77
CA LEU A 64 8.71 0.54 12.37
C LEU A 64 9.66 -0.29 13.25
N ARG A 65 9.34 -0.46 14.55
CA ARG A 65 10.06 -1.38 15.43
C ARG A 65 10.03 -2.82 14.89
N ASP A 66 8.88 -3.32 14.44
CA ASP A 66 8.78 -4.68 13.91
C ASP A 66 9.67 -4.88 12.67
N VAL A 67 9.74 -3.87 11.81
CA VAL A 67 10.62 -3.87 10.64
C VAL A 67 12.09 -3.94 11.06
N LEU A 68 12.50 -3.10 12.02
CA LEU A 68 13.87 -3.09 12.54
C LEU A 68 14.25 -4.41 13.23
N THR A 69 13.33 -5.01 13.97
CA THR A 69 13.53 -6.33 14.59
C THR A 69 13.75 -7.41 13.54
N ARG A 70 12.93 -7.46 12.47
CA ARG A 70 13.09 -8.42 11.35
C ARG A 70 14.40 -8.21 10.60
N TYR A 71 14.83 -6.97 10.43
CA TYR A 71 16.12 -6.63 9.82
C TYR A 71 17.29 -7.18 10.65
N ALA A 72 17.31 -6.91 11.96
CA ALA A 72 18.39 -7.36 12.86
C ALA A 72 18.53 -8.89 12.89
N GLN A 73 17.41 -9.61 12.85
CA GLN A 73 17.41 -11.08 12.77
C GLN A 73 18.11 -11.59 11.50
N LYS A 74 17.83 -10.98 10.35
CA LYS A 74 18.42 -11.36 9.06
C LYS A 74 19.90 -10.97 8.94
N ALA A 75 20.31 -9.85 9.53
CA ALA A 75 21.70 -9.38 9.48
C ALA A 75 22.66 -10.22 10.34
N THR A 76 22.14 -11.10 11.19
CA THR A 76 22.91 -11.99 12.07
C THR A 76 22.94 -13.44 11.55
N THR A 77 22.35 -13.71 10.38
CA THR A 77 22.36 -15.02 9.69
C THR A 77 23.32 -14.97 8.51
#